data_AF-A0A389MH56-F1
#
_entry.id   AF-A0A389MH56-F1
#
_cell.length_a   1.000
_cell.length_b   1.000
_cell.length_c   1.000
_cell.angle_alpha   90.00
_cell.angle_beta   90.00
_cell.angle_gamma   90.00
#
_symmetry.space_group_name_H-M   'P 1'
#
loop_
_entity.id
_entity.type
_entity.pdbx_description
1 polymer ?
#
loop_
_entity_poly.entity_id
_entity_poly.type
_entity_poly.pdbx_seq_one_letter_code
_entity_poly.pdbx_strand_id
1 'polypeptide(L)'
;MSNAHMLRASYTFNASTLMNFNALVPPGERSRVMERLMQQALAEREAELEKIAAAFMADPANAECIADEALWNVTAGDGLDKV
;
A
#
# COMPACT_ATOMS: atom_id res chain seq x y z
N MET A 1 18.56 -9.31 -21.25
CA MET A 1 18.32 -7.92 -20.80
C MET A 1 16.86 -7.85 -20.37
N SER A 2 16.60 -7.64 -19.08
CA SER A 2 15.24 -7.50 -18.55
C SER A 2 14.60 -6.24 -19.13
N ASN A 3 13.47 -6.39 -19.82
CA ASN A 3 12.61 -5.25 -20.18
C ASN A 3 11.98 -4.73 -18.90
N ALA A 4 12.60 -3.74 -18.27
CA ALA A 4 11.92 -2.91 -17.28
C ALA A 4 10.84 -2.13 -18.03
N HIS A 5 9.62 -2.68 -18.10
CA HIS A 5 8.46 -1.92 -18.53
C HIS A 5 8.35 -0.71 -17.59
N MET A 6 8.61 0.49 -18.12
CA MET A 6 8.28 1.73 -17.39
C MET A 6 6.77 1.72 -17.15
N LEU A 7 6.37 1.38 -15.93
CA LEU A 7 4.97 1.45 -15.52
C LEU A 7 4.55 2.91 -15.58
N ARG A 8 3.67 3.22 -16.53
CA ARG A 8 3.08 4.54 -16.69
C ARG A 8 1.67 4.50 -16.15
N ALA A 9 1.40 5.32 -15.15
CA ALA A 9 0.05 5.56 -14.67
C ALA A 9 -0.43 6.95 -15.11
N SER A 10 -1.73 7.05 -15.36
CA SER A 10 -2.42 8.30 -15.65
C SER A 10 -3.43 8.55 -14.54
N TYR A 11 -3.45 9.78 -14.02
CA TYR A 11 -4.26 10.15 -12.89
C TYR A 11 -5.17 11.31 -13.25
N THR A 12 -6.33 11.37 -12.62
CA THR A 12 -7.26 12.49 -12.75
C THR A 12 -7.37 13.19 -11.41
N PHE A 13 -7.20 14.51 -11.44
CA PHE A 13 -7.35 15.38 -10.28
C PHE A 13 -8.45 16.39 -10.57
N ASN A 14 -9.04 16.95 -9.52
CA ASN A 14 -9.85 18.14 -9.69
C ASN A 14 -8.97 19.28 -10.28
N ALA A 15 -9.61 20.19 -11.02
CA ALA A 15 -8.90 21.20 -11.80
C ALA A 15 -8.05 22.16 -10.94
N SER A 16 -8.55 22.56 -9.76
CA SER A 16 -7.84 23.49 -8.88
C SER A 16 -6.58 22.87 -8.28
N THR A 17 -6.65 21.60 -7.84
CA THR A 17 -5.50 20.85 -7.34
C THR A 17 -4.44 20.69 -8.44
N LEU A 18 -4.83 20.33 -9.67
CA LEU A 18 -3.88 20.19 -10.77
C LEU A 18 -3.20 21.52 -11.12
N MET A 19 -3.97 22.61 -11.12
CA MET A 19 -3.43 23.95 -11.39
C MET A 19 -2.40 24.35 -10.33
N ASN A 20 -2.73 24.19 -9.05
CA ASN A 20 -1.83 24.51 -7.95
C ASN A 20 -0.56 23.64 -7.99
N PHE A 21 -0.72 22.34 -8.24
CA PHE A 21 0.41 21.42 -8.38
C PHE A 21 1.34 21.85 -9.52
N ASN A 22 0.78 22.17 -10.69
CA ASN A 22 1.57 22.57 -11.85
C ASN A 22 2.29 23.91 -11.67
N ALA A 23 1.75 24.81 -10.83
CA ALA A 23 2.37 26.09 -10.48
C ALA A 23 3.54 25.92 -9.50
N LEU A 24 3.48 24.92 -8.62
CA LEU A 24 4.50 24.65 -7.59
C LEU A 24 5.58 23.68 -8.05
N VAL A 25 5.28 22.78 -8.99
CA VAL A 25 6.18 21.70 -9.40
C VAL A 25 6.58 21.80 -10.88
N PRO A 26 7.89 21.97 -11.16
CA PRO A 26 8.40 22.03 -12.53
C PRO A 26 8.06 20.78 -13.36
N PRO A 27 7.77 20.91 -14.67
CA PRO A 27 7.35 19.79 -15.51
C PRO A 27 8.24 18.55 -15.44
N GLY A 28 9.57 18.72 -15.36
CA GLY A 28 10.54 17.62 -15.29
C GLY A 28 10.55 16.85 -13.97
N GLU A 29 9.93 17.38 -12.91
CA GLU A 29 9.95 16.80 -11.57
C GLU A 29 8.60 16.21 -11.14
N ARG A 30 7.52 16.50 -11.87
CA ARG A 30 6.15 16.16 -11.48
C ARG A 30 5.96 14.68 -11.16
N SER A 31 6.43 13.78 -12.04
CA SER A 31 6.31 12.33 -11.82
C SER A 31 7.04 11.88 -10.55
N ARG A 32 8.24 12.43 -10.29
CA ARG A 32 9.05 12.10 -9.12
C ARG A 32 8.44 12.64 -7.82
N VAL A 33 7.83 13.82 -7.87
CA VAL A 33 7.08 14.35 -6.72
C VAL A 33 5.86 13.49 -6.44
N MET A 34 5.08 13.13 -7.47
CA MET A 34 3.92 12.25 -7.31
C MET A 34 4.31 10.88 -6.73
N GLU A 35 5.39 10.28 -7.23
CA GLU A 35 5.90 9.00 -6.71
C GLU A 35 6.22 9.09 -5.21
N ARG A 36 6.94 10.13 -4.78
CA ARG A 36 7.27 10.32 -3.36
C ARG A 36 6.03 10.52 -2.49
N LEU A 37 5.06 11.29 -2.96
CA LEU A 37 3.79 11.49 -2.25
C LEU A 37 3.01 10.17 -2.12
N MET A 38 3.03 9.33 -3.16
CA MET A 38 2.42 8.00 -3.12
C MET A 38 3.13 7.08 -2.14
N GLN A 39 4.45 7.06 -2.14
CA GLN A 39 5.24 6.28 -1.18
C GLN A 39 4.97 6.72 0.26
N GLN A 40 4.88 8.04 0.50
CA GLN A 40 4.53 8.57 1.81
C GLN A 40 3.12 8.13 2.24
N ALA A 41 2.12 8.29 1.37
CA ALA A 41 0.76 7.88 1.66
C ALA A 41 0.65 6.37 1.93
N LEU A 42 1.43 5.55 1.20
CA LEU A 42 1.50 4.12 1.43
C LEU A 42 2.08 3.80 2.81
N ALA A 43 3.22 4.40 3.16
CA ALA A 43 3.87 4.20 4.45
C ALA A 43 2.98 4.63 5.62
N GLU A 44 2.27 5.76 5.49
CA GLU A 44 1.30 6.23 6.48
C GLU A 44 0.16 5.22 6.66
N ARG A 45 -0.34 4.66 5.55
CA ARG A 45 -1.41 3.65 5.60
C ARG A 45 -0.94 2.33 6.19
N GLU A 46 0.25 1.87 5.86
CA GLU A 46 0.87 0.67 6.44
C GLU A 46 1.01 0.83 7.96
N ALA A 47 1.54 1.96 8.43
CA ALA A 47 1.68 2.24 9.86
C ALA A 47 0.32 2.30 10.59
N GLU A 48 -0.74 2.77 9.94
CA GLU A 48 -2.09 2.73 10.49
C GLU A 48 -2.61 1.29 10.62
N LEU A 49 -2.43 0.47 9.59
CA LEU A 49 -2.84 -0.93 9.60
C LEU A 49 -2.07 -1.74 10.65
N GLU A 50 -0.76 -1.50 10.80
CA GLU A 50 0.04 -2.11 11.85
C GLU A 50 -0.47 -1.76 13.26
N LYS A 51 -0.87 -0.51 13.48
CA LYS A 51 -1.48 -0.10 14.76
C LYS A 51 -2.80 -0.80 15.02
N ILE A 52 -3.64 -0.93 14.00
CA ILE A 52 -4.92 -1.65 14.09
C ILE A 52 -4.67 -3.13 14.41
N ALA A 53 -3.72 -3.77 13.72
CA ALA A 53 -3.34 -5.15 13.97
C ALA A 53 -2.80 -5.32 15.40
N ALA A 54 -1.90 -4.43 15.85
CA ALA A 54 -1.37 -4.48 17.20
C ALA A 54 -2.46 -4.32 18.27
N ALA A 55 -3.42 -3.41 18.06
CA ALA A 55 -4.57 -3.24 18.94
C ALA A 55 -5.46 -4.49 18.97
N PHE A 56 -5.72 -5.09 17.81
CA PHE A 56 -6.47 -6.34 17.70
C PHE A 56 -5.80 -7.48 18.47
N MET A 57 -4.49 -7.65 18.31
CA MET A 57 -3.70 -8.69 18.98
C MET A 57 -3.58 -8.50 20.49
N ALA A 58 -3.68 -7.25 20.97
CA ALA A 58 -3.58 -6.93 22.39
C ALA A 58 -4.92 -7.01 23.14
N ASP A 59 -6.05 -7.08 22.44
CA ASP A 59 -7.37 -7.13 23.05
C ASP A 59 -7.75 -8.59 23.44
N PRO A 60 -7.94 -8.89 24.74
CA PRO A 60 -8.33 -10.22 25.19
C PRO A 60 -9.65 -10.71 24.60
N ALA A 61 -10.54 -9.82 24.15
CA ALA A 61 -11.79 -10.20 23.50
C ALA A 61 -11.56 -10.92 22.15
N ASN A 62 -10.39 -10.73 21.54
CA ASN A 62 -10.01 -11.36 20.27
C ASN A 62 -9.21 -12.66 20.45
N ALA A 63 -9.04 -13.16 21.68
CA ALA A 63 -8.18 -14.30 21.98
C ALA A 63 -8.53 -15.57 21.18
N GLU A 64 -9.82 -15.83 20.94
CA GLU A 64 -10.25 -16.96 20.11
C GLU A 64 -9.84 -16.77 18.64
N CYS A 65 -10.06 -15.59 18.06
CA CYS A 65 -9.63 -15.29 16.70
C CYS A 65 -8.11 -15.32 16.52
N ILE A 66 -7.35 -14.92 17.55
CA ILE A 66 -5.88 -15.01 17.56
C ILE A 66 -5.44 -16.48 17.58
N ALA A 67 -6.09 -17.32 18.39
CA ALA A 67 -5.78 -18.74 18.46
C ALA A 67 -6.05 -19.46 17.13
N ASP A 68 -7.03 -18.99 16.36
CA ASP A 68 -7.36 -19.51 15.03
C ASP A 68 -6.30 -19.20 13.96
N GLU A 69 -5.31 -18.33 14.22
CA GLU A 69 -4.18 -18.06 13.29
C GLU A 69 -3.48 -19.35 12.84
N ALA A 70 -3.35 -20.33 13.75
CA ALA A 70 -2.76 -21.63 13.45
C ALA A 70 -3.53 -22.42 12.37
N LEU A 71 -4.85 -22.22 12.26
CA LEU A 71 -5.69 -22.87 11.24
C LEU A 71 -5.44 -22.29 9.85
N TRP A 72 -5.15 -20.99 9.75
CA TRP A 72 -4.83 -20.33 8.48
C TRP A 72 -3.48 -20.79 7.91
N ASN A 73 -2.52 -21.12 8.77
CA ASN A 73 -1.21 -21.64 8.35
C ASN A 73 -1.31 -22.99 7.61
N VAL A 74 -2.33 -23.80 7.90
CA VAL A 74 -2.56 -25.09 7.22
C VAL A 74 -2.95 -24.87 5.76
N THR A 75 -3.66 -23.78 5.45
CA THR A 75 -4.09 -23.43 4.09
C THR A 75 -3.08 -22.60 3.31
N ALA A 76 -1.94 -22.24 3.90
CA ALA A 76 -0.95 -21.37 3.25
C ALA A 76 -0.36 -21.96 1.96
N GLY A 77 -0.41 -23.29 1.80
CA GLY A 77 0.06 -24.02 0.62
C GLY A 77 -1.03 -24.33 -0.42
N ASP A 78 -2.28 -23.98 -0.16
CA ASP A 78 -3.39 -24.37 -1.02
C ASP A 78 -3.22 -23.79 -2.44
N GLY A 79 -3.18 -24.67 -3.43
CA GLY A 79 -2.99 -24.30 -4.85
C GLY A 79 -1.53 -24.20 -5.31
N LEU A 80 -0.55 -24.49 -4.45
CA LEU A 80 0.88 -24.49 -4.79
C LEU A 80 1.44 -25.86 -5.20
N ASP A 81 0.62 -26.92 -5.22
CA ASP A 81 1.02 -28.31 -5.53
C ASP A 81 1.52 -28.56 -6.99
N LYS A 82 1.73 -27.52 -7.80
CA LYS A 82 2.18 -27.64 -9.20
C LYS A 82 3.17 -26.55 -9.65
N VAL A 83 4.28 -26.42 -8.95
CA VAL A 83 5.50 -25.79 -9.49
C VAL A 83 6.62 -26.81 -9.55
#